data_AF-A0A401Q109-F1
#
_entry.id   AF-A0A401Q109-F1
#
_cell.length_a   1.000
_cell.length_b   1.000
_cell.length_c   1.000
_cell.angle_alpha   90.00
_cell.angle_beta   90.00
_cell.angle_gamma   90.00
#
_symmetry.space_group_name_H-M   'P 1'
#
loop_
_entity.id
_entity.type
_entity.pdbx_description
1 polymer ?
#
loop_
_entity_poly.entity_id
_entity_poly.type
_entity_poly.pdbx_seq_one_letter_code
_entity_poly.pdbx_strand_id
1 'polypeptide(L)'
;MIAAQVLAYFFTELKADQVKKIDKYLYAARLSDEALLDVMARFRTEMEKGLGRDTNPTATLKMLPTFVRSTPDGTEMKMRHVCYTATS
;
A
#
# COMPACT_ATOMS: atom_id res chain seq x y z
N MET A 1 14.75 31.38 -33.21
CA MET A 1 14.93 30.49 -32.04
C MET A 1 14.30 31.06 -30.76
N ILE A 2 14.43 32.37 -30.48
CA ILE A 2 13.88 33.02 -29.27
C ILE A 2 12.34 32.96 -29.19
N ALA A 3 11.62 33.18 -30.29
CA ALA A 3 10.15 33.14 -30.30
C ALA A 3 9.57 31.77 -29.87
N ALA A 4 10.21 30.66 -30.24
CA ALA A 4 9.78 29.32 -29.85
C ALA A 4 10.01 29.06 -28.35
N GLN A 5 11.11 29.59 -27.78
CA GLN A 5 11.39 29.50 -26.35
C GLN A 5 10.39 30.32 -25.53
N VAL A 6 10.05 31.53 -25.99
CA VAL A 6 9.03 32.36 -25.36
C VAL A 6 7.67 31.67 -25.38
N LEU A 7 7.27 31.09 -26.53
CA LEU A 7 6.01 30.36 -26.64
C LEU A 7 5.97 29.13 -25.71
N ALA A 8 7.09 28.39 -25.62
CA ALA A 8 7.20 27.24 -24.73
C ALA A 8 7.07 27.64 -23.25
N TYR A 9 7.71 28.74 -22.84
CA TYR A 9 7.60 29.30 -21.49
C TYR A 9 6.13 29.62 -21.13
N PHE A 10 5.41 30.36 -22.00
CA PHE A 10 3.99 30.63 -21.80
C PHE A 10 3.14 29.35 -21.68
N PHE A 11 3.43 28.34 -22.49
CA PHE A 11 2.70 27.07 -22.44
C PHE A 11 2.98 26.29 -21.15
N THR A 12 4.20 26.35 -20.62
CA THR A 12 4.54 25.74 -19.32
C THR A 12 3.87 26.47 -18.16
N GLU A 13 3.76 27.80 -18.24
CA GLU A 13 3.12 28.64 -17.23
C GLU A 13 1.61 28.39 -17.16
N LEU A 14 0.95 28.30 -18.34
CA LEU A 14 -0.46 27.89 -18.45
C LEU A 14 -0.73 26.51 -17.86
N LYS A 15 0.16 25.54 -18.11
CA LYS A 15 0.06 24.19 -17.51
C LYS A 15 0.27 24.24 -16.00
N ALA A 16 1.21 25.04 -15.50
CA ALA A 16 1.46 25.20 -14.07
C ALA A 16 0.23 25.77 -13.34
N ASP A 17 -0.50 26.71 -13.94
CA ASP A 17 -1.74 27.24 -13.35
C ASP A 17 -2.88 26.23 -13.32
N GLN A 18 -3.00 25.39 -14.35
CA GLN A 18 -3.96 24.28 -14.35
C GLN A 18 -3.64 23.27 -13.23
N VAL A 19 -2.36 22.90 -13.07
CA VAL A 19 -1.92 22.00 -11.99
C VAL A 19 -2.22 22.60 -10.62
N LYS A 20 -1.95 23.89 -10.40
CA LYS A 20 -2.29 24.57 -9.14
C LYS A 20 -3.80 24.57 -8.85
N LYS A 21 -4.64 24.73 -9.87
CA LYS A 21 -6.12 24.64 -9.72
C LYS A 21 -6.55 23.23 -9.34
N ILE A 22 -5.98 22.21 -9.97
CA ILE A 22 -6.24 20.79 -9.65
C ILE A 22 -5.79 20.49 -8.22
N ASP A 23 -4.58 20.92 -7.84
CA ASP A 23 -4.04 20.75 -6.49
C ASP A 23 -4.91 21.38 -5.42
N LYS A 24 -5.45 22.58 -5.69
CA LYS A 24 -6.37 23.24 -4.78
C LYS A 24 -7.70 22.49 -4.67
N TYR A 25 -8.22 21.96 -5.77
CA TYR A 25 -9.45 21.17 -5.79
C TYR A 25 -9.29 19.83 -5.07
N LEU A 26 -8.16 19.16 -5.28
CA LEU A 26 -7.80 17.86 -4.69
C LEU A 26 -7.02 18.00 -3.38
N TYR A 27 -7.02 19.17 -2.74
CA TYR A 27 -6.21 19.44 -1.56
C TYR A 27 -6.44 18.40 -0.44
N ALA A 28 -7.68 17.96 -0.23
CA ALA A 28 -8.02 16.94 0.76
C ALA A 28 -7.41 15.55 0.47
N ALA A 29 -7.09 15.26 -0.79
CA ALA A 29 -6.43 14.01 -1.17
C ALA A 29 -4.90 14.11 -1.11
N ARG A 30 -4.34 15.33 -0.94
CA ARG A 30 -2.92 15.55 -0.72
C ARG A 30 -2.63 15.45 0.78
N LEU A 31 -2.29 14.24 1.21
CA LEU A 31 -1.91 13.98 2.59
C LEU A 31 -0.48 14.48 2.84
N SER A 32 -0.29 15.23 3.92
CA SER A 32 1.05 15.54 4.43
C SER A 32 1.62 14.35 5.20
N ASP A 33 2.92 14.37 5.45
CA ASP A 33 3.57 13.31 6.23
C ASP A 33 2.99 13.20 7.65
N GLU A 34 2.61 14.33 8.25
CA GLU A 34 1.96 14.35 9.57
C GLU A 34 0.59 13.66 9.53
N ALA A 35 -0.19 13.88 8.47
CA ALA A 35 -1.47 13.20 8.29
C ALA A 35 -1.28 11.69 8.09
N LEU A 36 -0.24 11.27 7.35
CA LEU A 36 0.09 9.86 7.18
C LEU A 36 0.50 9.21 8.49
N LEU A 37 1.33 9.88 9.30
CA LEU A 37 1.73 9.40 10.62
C LEU A 37 0.55 9.26 11.58
N ASP A 38 -0.40 10.21 11.55
CA ASP A 38 -1.64 10.10 12.32
C ASP A 38 -2.50 8.90 11.86
N VAL A 39 -2.65 8.70 10.55
CA VAL A 39 -3.35 7.52 10.02
C VAL A 39 -2.66 6.22 10.44
N MET A 40 -1.32 6.15 10.40
CA MET A 40 -0.56 4.98 10.88
C MET A 40 -0.81 4.72 12.38
N ALA A 41 -0.83 5.78 13.21
CA ALA A 41 -1.08 5.65 14.65
C ALA A 41 -2.50 5.15 14.94
N ARG A 42 -3.51 5.65 14.22
CA ARG A 42 -4.90 5.19 14.30
C ARG A 42 -5.02 3.72 13.87
N PHE A 43 -4.37 3.37 12.76
CA PHE A 43 -4.38 2.00 12.26
C PHE A 43 -3.74 1.02 13.26
N ARG A 44 -2.63 1.41 13.89
CA ARG A 44 -1.99 0.64 14.97
C ARG A 44 -2.92 0.44 16.16
N THR A 45 -3.60 1.50 16.60
CA THR A 45 -4.56 1.42 17.70
C THR A 45 -5.71 0.44 17.39
N GLU A 46 -6.23 0.47 16.16
CA GLU A 46 -7.28 -0.46 15.74
C GLU A 46 -6.79 -1.90 15.60
N MET A 47 -5.52 -2.13 15.22
CA MET A 47 -4.92 -3.47 15.22
C MET A 47 -4.83 -4.04 16.65
N GLU A 48 -4.40 -3.21 17.61
CA GLU A 48 -4.33 -3.61 19.03
C GLU A 48 -5.73 -3.97 19.56
N LYS A 49 -6.76 -3.18 19.22
CA LYS A 49 -8.16 -3.52 19.54
C LYS A 49 -8.62 -4.80 18.86
N GLY A 50 -8.23 -5.03 17.61
CA GLY A 50 -8.54 -6.24 16.86
C GLY A 50 -7.90 -7.50 17.45
N LEU A 51 -6.72 -7.39 18.07
CA LEU A 51 -6.07 -8.51 18.75
C LEU A 51 -6.56 -8.70 20.19
N GLY A 52 -7.09 -7.66 20.83
CA GLY A 52 -7.59 -7.71 22.20
C GLY A 52 -8.86 -8.56 22.32
N ARG A 53 -8.86 -9.50 23.29
CA ARG A 53 -9.96 -10.44 23.52
C ARG A 53 -11.31 -9.75 23.72
N ASP A 54 -11.32 -8.68 24.54
CA ASP A 54 -12.55 -7.98 24.93
C ASP A 54 -12.96 -6.91 23.91
N THR A 55 -12.00 -6.38 23.16
CA THR A 55 -12.19 -5.30 22.19
C THR A 55 -12.49 -5.78 20.77
N ASN A 56 -12.11 -7.02 20.44
CA ASN A 56 -12.28 -7.61 19.11
C ASN A 56 -13.74 -7.62 18.60
N PRO A 57 -14.78 -7.95 19.41
CA PRO A 57 -16.16 -8.02 18.90
C PRO A 57 -16.68 -6.71 18.30
N THR A 58 -16.14 -5.57 18.74
CA THR A 58 -16.50 -4.22 18.26
C THR A 58 -15.38 -3.55 17.44
N ALA A 59 -14.25 -4.23 17.24
CA ALA A 59 -13.13 -3.66 16.51
C ALA A 59 -13.43 -3.55 15.01
N THR A 60 -13.00 -2.45 14.40
CA THR A 60 -13.16 -2.26 12.95
C THR A 60 -12.20 -3.16 12.17
N LEU A 61 -10.98 -3.34 12.69
CA LEU A 61 -10.01 -4.30 12.18
C LEU A 61 -10.17 -5.64 12.91
N LYS A 62 -10.61 -6.68 12.20
CA LYS A 62 -10.99 -7.97 12.81
C LYS A 62 -9.82 -8.87 13.23
N MET A 63 -8.61 -8.63 12.68
CA MET A 63 -7.38 -9.38 12.96
C MET A 63 -7.59 -10.91 12.99
N LEU A 64 -8.12 -11.47 11.90
CA LEU A 64 -8.56 -12.86 11.83
C LEU A 64 -7.39 -13.86 11.82
N PRO A 65 -7.52 -15.03 12.49
CA PRO A 65 -6.50 -16.06 12.46
C PRO A 65 -6.44 -16.74 11.09
N THR A 66 -5.24 -16.87 10.53
CA THR A 66 -4.98 -17.60 9.27
C THR A 66 -4.54 -19.03 9.51
N PHE A 67 -4.29 -19.41 10.76
CA PHE A 67 -3.72 -20.70 11.19
C PHE A 67 -2.34 -21.04 10.60
N VAL A 68 -1.70 -20.11 9.88
CA VAL A 68 -0.31 -20.20 9.45
C VAL A 68 0.58 -19.73 10.59
N ARG A 69 1.53 -20.58 11.01
CA ARG A 69 2.37 -20.33 12.20
C ARG A 69 3.76 -19.80 11.89
N SER A 70 4.24 -20.01 10.68
CA SER A 70 5.56 -19.57 10.23
C SER A 70 5.57 -19.40 8.72
N THR A 71 6.54 -18.63 8.22
CA THR A 71 6.91 -18.61 6.81
C THR A 71 7.61 -19.92 6.42
N PRO A 72 7.66 -20.27 5.13
CA PRO A 72 8.37 -21.46 4.67
C PRO A 72 9.84 -21.48 5.10
N ASP A 73 10.33 -22.64 5.52
CA ASP A 73 11.71 -22.83 5.98
C ASP A 73 12.62 -23.51 4.95
N GLY A 74 12.08 -23.91 3.80
CA GLY A 74 12.79 -24.55 2.71
C GLY A 74 12.87 -26.08 2.83
N THR A 75 12.31 -26.67 3.89
CA THR A 75 12.20 -28.13 4.04
C THR A 75 10.95 -28.71 3.36
N GLU A 76 10.08 -27.86 2.83
CA GLU A 76 8.84 -28.27 2.16
C GLU A 76 9.16 -29.01 0.86
N MET A 77 8.90 -30.33 0.86
CA MET A 77 9.07 -31.14 -0.34
C MET A 77 7.76 -31.23 -1.13
N LYS A 78 7.84 -30.99 -2.43
CA LYS A 78 6.78 -31.41 -3.37
C LYS A 78 7.04 -32.87 -3.74
N MET A 79 5.99 -33.70 -3.66
CA MET A 79 6.05 -35.08 -4.14
C MET A 79 6.38 -35.05 -5.65
N ARG A 80 7.63 -35.37 -6.02
CA ARG A 80 7.95 -35.68 -7.42
C ARG A 80 7.45 -37.11 -7.65
N HIS A 81 6.65 -37.31 -8.70
CA HIS A 81 6.41 -38.64 -9.25
C HIS A 81 7.77 -39.23 -9.63
N VAL A 82 8.36 -40.03 -8.75
CA VAL A 82 9.50 -40.87 -9.10
C VAL A 82 8.90 -42.08 -9.80
N CYS A 83 8.82 -42.02 -11.13
CA CYS A 83 8.70 -43.23 -11.93
C CYS A 83 10.00 -44.02 -11.69
N TYR A 84 9.97 -44.95 -10.74
CA TYR A 84 10.94 -46.03 -10.74
C TYR A 84 10.63 -46.90 -11.95
N THR A 85 11.33 -46.68 -13.06
CA THR A 85 11.57 -47.77 -14.00
C THR A 85 12.46 -48.76 -13.24
N ALA A 86 11.86 -49.86 -12.79
CA ALA A 86 12.59 -51.05 -12.39
C ALA A 86 13.34 -51.56 -13.64
N THR A 87 14.58 -51.13 -13.81
CA THR A 87 15.54 -51.78 -14.69
C THR A 87 16.41 -52.70 -13.85
N SER A 88 16.25 -53.99 -14.19
CA SER A 88 17.00 -55.19 -13.83
C SER A 88 16.69 -55.88 -12.50
#